data_AF-A0A1H4NMN4-F1
#
_entry.id   AF-A0A1H4NMN4-F1
#
_cell.length_a   1.000
_cell.length_b   1.000
_cell.length_c   1.000
_cell.angle_alpha   90.00
_cell.angle_beta   90.00
_cell.angle_gamma   90.00
#
_symmetry.space_group_name_H-M   'P 1'
#
loop_
_entity.id
_entity.type
_entity.pdbx_description
1 polymer ?
#
loop_
_entity_poly.entity_id
_entity_poly.type
_entity_poly.pdbx_seq_one_letter_code
_entity_poly.pdbx_strand_id
1 'polypeptide(L)'
;MNLRTRLVLTSTVLVVGAVTSACGGGGSDSSGAPTDASKDEFCSTYSDLFTDLMGDMTEVPSDEQMATAVKDWAQKLEDVGTPEDISDDARAGFDSLVEQANSIDAEDFSIDKLDELAKGGEGASEAVQKQATAFADYLTDTCGNPLDDLEMPEMPSATP
;
A
#
# COMPACT_ATOMS: atom_id res chain seq x y z
N MET A 1 17.38 64.12 16.11
CA MET A 1 17.28 63.46 14.79
C MET A 1 16.51 62.16 14.99
N ASN A 2 15.30 62.08 14.42
CA ASN A 2 14.44 60.91 14.48
C ASN A 2 14.89 59.90 13.42
N LEU A 3 15.36 58.72 13.81
CA LEU A 3 15.44 57.58 12.90
C LEU A 3 14.50 56.48 13.40
N ARG A 4 13.44 56.28 12.62
CA ARG A 4 12.49 55.18 12.68
C ARG A 4 13.11 54.01 11.92
N THR A 5 13.40 52.89 12.58
CA THR A 5 13.72 51.63 11.89
C THR A 5 12.76 50.56 12.39
N ARG A 6 12.05 49.96 11.44
CA ARG A 6 10.91 49.08 11.63
C ARG A 6 11.34 47.72 12.21
N LEU A 7 10.64 47.28 13.25
CA LEU A 7 10.65 45.92 13.77
C LEU A 7 9.75 45.05 12.87
N VAL A 8 10.31 44.05 12.19
CA VAL A 8 9.59 42.81 11.82
C VAL A 8 10.62 41.67 11.87
N LEU A 9 10.73 41.04 13.03
CA LEU A 9 11.35 39.72 13.20
C LEU A 9 10.19 38.74 13.39
N THR A 10 9.72 38.14 12.30
CA THR A 10 8.83 36.98 12.34
C THR A 10 9.68 35.77 12.71
N SER A 11 9.84 35.55 14.01
CA SER A 11 10.40 34.32 14.57
C SER A 11 9.31 33.25 14.61
N THR A 12 9.14 32.49 13.53
CA THR A 12 8.43 31.22 13.56
C THR A 12 9.37 30.16 14.12
N VAL A 13 9.31 30.00 15.43
CA VAL A 13 9.88 28.86 16.16
C VAL A 13 9.00 27.65 15.86
N LEU A 14 9.38 26.83 14.87
CA LEU A 14 8.84 25.49 14.72
C LEU A 14 9.65 24.56 15.61
N VAL A 15 9.18 24.41 16.86
CA VAL A 15 9.51 23.25 17.68
C VAL A 15 8.67 22.10 17.12
N VAL A 16 9.29 21.24 16.31
CA VAL A 16 8.73 19.91 16.03
C VAL A 16 9.53 18.93 16.88
N GLY A 17 8.82 18.33 17.83
CA GLY A 17 9.37 17.47 18.85
C GLY A 17 9.95 16.20 18.26
N ALA A 18 11.04 15.75 18.87
CA ALA A 18 11.53 14.40 18.74
C ALA A 18 10.44 13.43 19.25
N VAL A 19 9.89 12.63 18.34
CA VAL A 19 9.21 11.38 18.67
C VAL A 19 10.07 10.24 18.15
N THR A 20 10.62 9.48 19.08
CA THR A 20 11.25 8.20 18.84
C THR A 20 10.16 7.13 18.81
N SER A 21 9.74 6.73 17.62
CA SER A 21 9.07 5.46 17.30
C SER A 21 10.07 4.69 16.42
N ALA A 22 10.81 3.68 16.87
CA ALA A 22 10.37 2.43 17.48
C ALA A 22 9.13 1.86 16.74
N CYS A 23 9.40 1.16 15.64
CA CYS A 23 8.59 0.11 15.01
C CYS A 23 7.12 0.45 14.71
N GLY A 24 6.82 0.76 13.45
CA GLY A 24 5.46 0.81 12.91
C GLY A 24 4.74 2.15 13.09
N GLY A 25 4.61 2.91 12.00
CA GLY A 25 3.63 3.99 11.90
C GLY A 25 4.23 5.40 11.88
N GLY A 26 4.24 5.98 10.66
CA GLY A 26 4.01 7.39 10.36
C GLY A 26 4.89 8.45 11.04
N GLY A 27 5.88 8.99 10.30
CA GLY A 27 6.58 10.20 10.71
C GLY A 27 7.76 10.59 9.81
N SER A 28 7.45 11.31 8.73
CA SER A 28 8.28 12.10 7.82
C SER A 28 9.79 12.28 8.13
N ASP A 29 10.62 11.53 7.41
CA ASP A 29 11.92 11.99 6.88
C ASP A 29 12.23 11.21 5.58
N SER A 30 11.56 11.62 4.49
CA SER A 30 12.03 11.58 3.10
C SER A 30 12.66 10.26 2.56
N SER A 31 11.96 9.13 2.66
CA SER A 31 12.27 7.92 1.85
C SER A 31 11.12 6.92 1.69
N GLY A 32 9.87 7.36 1.87
CA GLY A 32 8.68 6.53 1.61
C GLY A 32 8.10 6.81 0.22
N ALA A 33 7.28 5.89 -0.29
CA ALA A 33 6.67 5.99 -1.62
C ALA A 33 5.98 7.35 -1.86
N PRO A 34 5.98 7.91 -3.09
CA PRO A 34 5.33 9.19 -3.39
C PRO A 34 3.87 9.24 -2.93
N THR A 35 3.33 10.45 -2.75
CA THR A 35 1.94 10.66 -2.34
C THR A 35 1.12 11.41 -3.39
N ASP A 36 1.72 11.70 -4.54
CA ASP A 36 1.14 12.48 -5.64
C ASP A 36 0.77 11.61 -6.85
N ALA A 37 0.69 10.29 -6.67
CA ALA A 37 0.32 9.36 -7.73
C ALA A 37 -1.10 9.65 -8.25
N SER A 38 -1.29 9.52 -9.55
CA SER A 38 -2.65 9.53 -10.10
C SER A 38 -3.35 8.20 -9.77
N LYS A 39 -4.66 8.26 -9.49
CA LYS A 39 -5.47 7.04 -9.24
C LYS A 39 -5.34 6.01 -10.35
N ASP A 40 -5.39 6.46 -11.61
CA ASP A 40 -5.26 5.59 -12.77
C ASP A 40 -3.90 4.87 -12.82
N GLU A 41 -2.82 5.59 -12.47
CA GLU A 41 -1.46 5.02 -12.46
C GLU A 41 -1.30 4.01 -11.32
N PHE A 42 -1.73 4.38 -10.12
CA PHE A 42 -1.75 3.48 -8.96
C PHE A 42 -2.56 2.20 -9.23
N CYS A 43 -3.77 2.33 -9.77
CA CYS A 43 -4.64 1.19 -10.07
C CYS A 43 -4.11 0.32 -11.23
N SER A 44 -3.47 0.93 -12.23
CA SER A 44 -2.77 0.17 -13.28
C SER A 44 -1.65 -0.66 -12.67
N THR A 45 -0.79 -0.06 -11.84
CA THR A 45 0.32 -0.77 -11.19
C THR A 45 -0.17 -1.85 -10.23
N TYR A 46 -1.26 -1.62 -9.50
CA TYR A 46 -1.88 -2.64 -8.67
C TYR A 46 -2.34 -3.86 -9.51
N SER A 47 -2.97 -3.60 -10.67
CA SER A 47 -3.50 -4.63 -11.57
C SER A 47 -2.40 -5.35 -12.37
N ASP A 48 -1.23 -4.73 -12.53
CA ASP A 48 -0.07 -5.34 -13.18
C ASP A 48 0.37 -6.61 -12.47
N LEU A 49 0.29 -6.69 -11.13
CA LEU A 49 0.61 -7.92 -10.40
C LEU A 49 -0.28 -9.08 -10.87
N PHE A 50 -1.59 -8.84 -10.94
CA PHE A 50 -2.53 -9.86 -11.38
C PHE A 50 -2.25 -10.24 -12.84
N THR A 51 -1.91 -9.28 -13.69
CA THR A 51 -1.54 -9.53 -15.09
C THR A 51 -0.23 -10.31 -15.21
N ASP A 52 0.76 -10.04 -14.36
CA ASP A 52 2.04 -10.73 -14.35
C ASP A 52 1.90 -12.17 -13.80
N LEU A 53 1.05 -12.40 -12.80
CA LEU A 53 0.77 -13.73 -12.25
C LEU A 53 -0.23 -14.57 -13.07
N MET A 54 -1.23 -13.95 -13.68
CA MET A 54 -2.32 -14.64 -14.41
C MET A 54 -2.23 -14.50 -15.93
N GLY A 55 -1.28 -13.72 -16.45
CA GLY A 55 -1.11 -13.47 -17.88
C GLY A 55 -0.79 -14.71 -18.68
N ASP A 56 -0.12 -15.69 -18.06
CA ASP A 56 0.11 -17.00 -18.62
C ASP A 56 -0.68 -18.06 -17.83
N MET A 57 -2.01 -18.10 -18.02
CA MET A 57 -2.88 -19.11 -17.40
C MET A 57 -2.58 -20.57 -17.84
N THR A 58 -1.54 -20.79 -18.65
CA THR A 58 -1.18 -22.14 -19.12
C THR A 58 -0.30 -22.89 -18.12
N GLU A 59 0.43 -22.19 -17.25
CA GLU A 59 1.27 -22.78 -16.20
C GLU A 59 1.24 -21.91 -14.93
N VAL A 60 1.05 -22.53 -13.77
CA VAL A 60 1.19 -21.82 -12.48
C VAL A 60 2.68 -21.48 -12.31
N PRO A 61 3.04 -20.20 -12.08
CA PRO A 61 4.44 -19.82 -11.89
C PRO A 61 5.05 -20.55 -10.69
N SER A 62 6.35 -20.81 -10.72
CA SER A 62 7.05 -21.35 -9.55
C SER A 62 7.05 -20.35 -8.39
N ASP A 63 7.30 -20.83 -7.17
CA ASP A 63 7.38 -19.97 -5.97
C ASP A 63 8.42 -18.85 -6.14
N GLU A 64 9.56 -19.16 -6.78
CA GLU A 64 10.59 -18.17 -7.11
C GLU A 64 10.11 -17.10 -8.11
N GLN A 65 9.32 -17.50 -9.11
CA GLN A 65 8.73 -16.56 -10.08
C GLN A 65 7.67 -15.69 -9.41
N MET A 66 6.81 -16.27 -8.57
CA MET A 66 5.79 -15.52 -7.83
C MET A 66 6.43 -14.53 -6.85
N ALA A 67 7.46 -14.94 -6.11
CA ALA A 67 8.17 -14.06 -5.20
C ALA A 67 8.86 -12.90 -5.93
N THR A 68 9.47 -13.18 -7.08
CA THR A 68 10.08 -12.14 -7.93
C THR A 68 9.01 -11.17 -8.44
N ALA A 69 7.87 -11.68 -8.93
CA ALA A 69 6.76 -10.84 -9.39
C ALA A 69 6.20 -9.95 -8.27
N VAL A 70 6.04 -10.49 -7.06
CA VAL A 70 5.57 -9.73 -5.88
C VAL A 70 6.59 -8.65 -5.48
N LYS A 71 7.89 -8.96 -5.49
CA LYS A 71 8.95 -7.98 -5.23
C LYS A 71 8.99 -6.87 -6.27
N ASP A 72 9.00 -7.23 -7.56
CA ASP A 72 9.01 -6.26 -8.66
C ASP A 72 7.77 -5.37 -8.61
N TRP A 73 6.61 -5.95 -8.32
CA TRP A 73 5.37 -5.19 -8.13
C TRP A 73 5.42 -4.25 -6.92
N ALA A 74 5.94 -4.72 -5.78
CA ALA A 74 6.09 -3.89 -4.59
C ALA A 74 7.00 -2.68 -4.86
N GLN A 75 8.09 -2.88 -5.61
CA GLN A 75 8.97 -1.78 -6.05
C GLN A 75 8.26 -0.81 -6.99
N LYS A 76 7.51 -1.32 -7.99
CA LYS A 76 6.72 -0.46 -8.88
C LYS A 76 5.69 0.36 -8.10
N LEU A 77 5.00 -0.26 -7.13
CA LEU A 77 4.07 0.45 -6.26
C LEU A 77 4.76 1.48 -5.39
N GLU A 78 5.95 1.18 -4.85
CA GLU A 78 6.76 2.12 -4.09
C GLU A 78 7.20 3.32 -4.95
N ASP A 79 7.55 3.07 -6.21
CA ASP A 79 7.99 4.11 -7.15
C ASP A 79 6.81 5.01 -7.60
N VAL A 80 5.64 4.42 -7.86
CA VAL A 80 4.43 5.16 -8.25
C VAL A 80 3.88 5.92 -7.05
N GLY A 81 3.86 5.27 -5.89
CA GLY A 81 3.30 5.82 -4.67
C GLY A 81 1.78 5.69 -4.60
N THR A 82 1.18 6.42 -3.66
CA THR A 82 -0.27 6.43 -3.46
C THR A 82 -0.86 7.77 -3.89
N PRO A 83 -2.15 7.82 -4.23
CA PRO A 83 -2.85 9.08 -4.43
C PRO A 83 -2.95 9.91 -3.14
N GLU A 84 -3.10 11.23 -3.27
CA GLU A 84 -3.21 12.15 -2.12
C GLU A 84 -4.50 11.94 -1.29
N ASP A 85 -5.52 11.30 -1.86
CA ASP A 85 -6.81 11.08 -1.21
C ASP A 85 -6.94 9.76 -0.45
N ILE A 86 -5.85 9.00 -0.35
CA ILE A 86 -5.77 7.81 0.51
C ILE A 86 -5.88 8.22 1.99
N SER A 87 -6.62 7.44 2.78
CA SER A 87 -6.68 7.66 4.23
C SER A 87 -5.35 7.29 4.90
N ASP A 88 -5.01 7.92 6.03
CA ASP A 88 -3.78 7.62 6.78
C ASP A 88 -3.68 6.12 7.16
N ASP A 89 -4.80 5.50 7.54
CA ASP A 89 -4.86 4.06 7.85
C ASP A 89 -4.57 3.20 6.60
N ALA A 90 -5.13 3.57 5.45
CA ALA A 90 -4.89 2.88 4.17
C ALA A 90 -3.46 3.09 3.67
N ARG A 91 -2.88 4.28 3.88
CA ARG A 91 -1.49 4.58 3.55
C ARG A 91 -0.53 3.76 4.41
N ALA A 92 -0.79 3.67 5.70
CA ALA A 92 0.00 2.82 6.59
C ALA A 92 -0.10 1.33 6.21
N GLY A 93 -1.28 0.89 5.75
CA GLY A 93 -1.49 -0.46 5.21
C GLY A 93 -0.69 -0.70 3.94
N PHE A 94 -0.70 0.25 3.00
CA PHE A 94 0.12 0.23 1.79
C PHE A 94 1.62 0.13 2.11
N ASP A 95 2.14 1.03 2.95
CA ASP A 95 3.58 1.07 3.28
C ASP A 95 4.00 -0.25 3.96
N SER A 96 3.17 -0.78 4.87
CA SER A 96 3.43 -2.07 5.51
C SER A 96 3.41 -3.24 4.53
N LEU A 97 2.52 -3.21 3.54
CA LEU A 97 2.41 -4.26 2.53
C LEU A 97 3.61 -4.24 1.59
N VAL A 98 4.03 -3.06 1.12
CA VAL A 98 5.21 -2.88 0.27
C VAL A 98 6.49 -3.29 0.99
N GLU A 99 6.64 -2.92 2.26
CA GLU A 99 7.81 -3.29 3.08
C GLU A 99 7.88 -4.81 3.30
N GLN A 100 6.74 -5.44 3.60
CA GLN A 100 6.67 -6.90 3.75
C GLN A 100 6.95 -7.61 2.43
N ALA A 101 6.35 -7.16 1.33
CA ALA A 101 6.56 -7.75 0.01
C ALA A 101 8.03 -7.65 -0.45
N ASN A 102 8.69 -6.52 -0.23
CA ASN A 102 10.12 -6.35 -0.48
C ASN A 102 11.00 -7.22 0.43
N SER A 103 10.52 -7.52 1.64
CA SER A 103 11.23 -8.34 2.62
C SER A 103 11.04 -9.84 2.44
N ILE A 104 10.09 -10.30 1.62
CA ILE A 104 9.87 -11.73 1.39
C ILE A 104 10.95 -12.29 0.47
N ASP A 105 11.68 -13.30 0.96
CA ASP A 105 12.63 -14.03 0.15
C ASP A 105 11.95 -15.10 -0.70
N ALA A 106 12.45 -15.29 -1.91
CA ALA A 106 11.90 -16.25 -2.88
C ALA A 106 11.94 -17.70 -2.37
N GLU A 107 12.90 -18.00 -1.49
CA GLU A 107 13.07 -19.31 -0.87
C GLU A 107 12.05 -19.57 0.26
N ASP A 108 11.48 -18.51 0.84
CA ASP A 108 10.50 -18.55 1.93
C ASP A 108 9.08 -18.18 1.45
N PHE A 109 8.90 -17.92 0.16
CA PHE A 109 7.62 -17.56 -0.42
C PHE A 109 6.67 -18.76 -0.44
N SER A 110 5.44 -18.54 0.00
CA SER A 110 4.36 -19.52 -0.10
C SER A 110 3.03 -18.80 -0.34
N ILE A 111 2.03 -19.54 -0.84
CA ILE A 111 0.66 -19.02 -1.00
C ILE A 111 0.09 -18.54 0.35
N ASP A 112 0.45 -19.20 1.45
CA ASP A 112 0.03 -18.78 2.80
C ASP A 112 0.60 -17.41 3.17
N LYS A 113 1.83 -17.09 2.73
CA LYS A 113 2.46 -15.77 2.97
C LYS A 113 1.73 -14.64 2.24
N LEU A 114 1.07 -14.92 1.12
CA LEU A 114 0.22 -13.93 0.43
C LEU A 114 -1.04 -13.59 1.25
N ASP A 115 -1.67 -14.60 1.86
CA ASP A 115 -2.83 -14.38 2.73
C ASP A 115 -2.45 -13.66 4.02
N GLU A 116 -1.27 -13.96 4.57
CA GLU A 116 -0.71 -13.23 5.71
C GLU A 116 -0.42 -11.77 5.36
N LEU A 117 0.24 -11.50 4.24
CA LEU A 117 0.47 -10.15 3.71
C LEU A 117 -0.82 -9.34 3.63
N ALA A 118 -1.87 -9.92 3.05
CA ALA A 118 -3.17 -9.28 2.90
C ALA A 118 -3.83 -8.95 4.25
N LYS A 119 -3.51 -9.69 5.31
CA LYS A 119 -3.98 -9.44 6.68
C LYS A 119 -3.05 -8.53 7.49
N GLY A 120 -1.96 -8.06 6.89
CA GLY A 120 -0.96 -7.20 7.53
C GLY A 120 0.17 -7.96 8.24
N GLY A 121 0.35 -9.24 7.93
CA GLY A 121 1.46 -10.07 8.38
C GLY A 121 1.10 -11.12 9.45
N GLU A 122 1.99 -12.09 9.63
CA GLU A 122 1.86 -13.13 10.66
C GLU A 122 1.85 -12.49 12.06
N GLY A 123 0.74 -12.67 12.80
CA GLY A 123 0.60 -12.10 14.14
C GLY A 123 0.35 -10.59 14.19
N ALA A 124 -0.09 -9.99 13.08
CA ALA A 124 -0.47 -8.58 13.01
C ALA A 124 -1.41 -8.16 14.15
N SER A 125 -1.11 -7.02 14.78
CA SER A 125 -1.99 -6.43 15.79
C SER A 125 -3.32 -5.96 15.17
N GLU A 126 -4.36 -5.77 15.97
CA GLU A 126 -5.66 -5.24 15.48
C GLU A 126 -5.51 -3.92 14.70
N ALA A 127 -4.55 -3.08 15.09
CA ALA A 127 -4.26 -1.83 14.39
C ALA A 127 -3.72 -2.08 12.97
N VAL A 128 -2.80 -3.04 12.83
CA VAL A 128 -2.20 -3.40 11.54
C VAL A 128 -3.23 -4.11 10.64
N GLN A 129 -4.06 -4.99 11.21
CA GLN A 129 -5.17 -5.61 10.47
C GLN A 129 -6.17 -4.56 9.98
N LYS A 130 -6.45 -3.53 10.79
CA LYS A 130 -7.33 -2.43 10.38
C LYS A 130 -6.71 -1.61 9.25
N GLN A 131 -5.41 -1.35 9.29
CA GLN A 131 -4.69 -0.67 8.22
C GLN A 131 -4.71 -1.47 6.91
N ALA A 132 -4.44 -2.78 6.99
CA ALA A 132 -4.54 -3.68 5.85
C ALA A 132 -5.96 -3.73 5.27
N THR A 133 -6.98 -3.77 6.13
CA THR A 133 -8.39 -3.70 5.72
C THR A 133 -8.73 -2.37 5.06
N ALA A 134 -8.31 -1.24 5.66
CA ALA A 134 -8.54 0.08 5.10
C ALA A 134 -7.86 0.25 3.72
N PHE A 135 -6.69 -0.36 3.53
CA PHE A 135 -6.02 -0.40 2.24
C PHE A 135 -6.78 -1.24 1.21
N ALA A 136 -7.27 -2.43 1.58
CA ALA A 136 -8.08 -3.27 0.71
C ALA A 136 -9.42 -2.61 0.33
N ASP A 137 -10.09 -1.95 1.28
CA ASP A 137 -11.31 -1.18 1.05
C ASP A 137 -11.02 -0.01 0.09
N TYR A 138 -9.93 0.72 0.30
CA TYR A 138 -9.51 1.81 -0.58
C TYR A 138 -9.23 1.33 -2.01
N LEU A 139 -8.56 0.19 -2.18
CA LEU A 139 -8.31 -0.41 -3.48
C LEU A 139 -9.63 -0.76 -4.19
N THR A 140 -10.57 -1.36 -3.44
CA THR A 140 -11.90 -1.72 -3.97
C THR A 140 -12.68 -0.47 -4.40
N ASP A 141 -12.69 0.58 -3.59
CA ASP A 141 -13.41 1.82 -3.88
C ASP A 141 -12.75 2.67 -4.98
N THR A 142 -11.42 2.63 -5.07
CA THR A 142 -10.64 3.50 -5.98
C THR A 142 -10.37 2.84 -7.32
N CYS A 143 -9.96 1.58 -7.31
CA CYS A 143 -9.59 0.82 -8.50
C CYS A 143 -10.72 -0.05 -9.02
N GLY A 144 -11.77 -0.24 -8.21
CA GLY A 144 -12.84 -1.19 -8.50
C GLY A 144 -12.43 -2.62 -8.10
N ASN A 145 -13.43 -3.45 -7.83
CA ASN A 145 -13.19 -4.87 -7.64
C ASN A 145 -13.00 -5.51 -9.04
N PRO A 146 -11.87 -6.16 -9.34
CA PRO A 146 -11.70 -6.88 -10.62
C PRO A 146 -12.73 -8.00 -10.81
N LEU A 147 -13.43 -8.41 -9.75
CA LEU A 147 -14.54 -9.37 -9.79
C LEU A 147 -15.92 -8.72 -10.06
N ASP A 148 -16.08 -7.39 -9.94
CA ASP A 148 -17.36 -6.73 -10.26
C ASP A 148 -17.59 -6.64 -11.79
N ASP A 149 -16.50 -6.64 -12.58
CA ASP A 149 -16.56 -6.73 -14.05
C ASP A 149 -16.74 -8.18 -14.55
N LEU A 150 -16.59 -9.17 -13.66
CA LEU A 150 -16.98 -10.54 -13.93
C LEU A 150 -18.43 -10.71 -13.50
N GLU A 151 -19.38 -10.54 -14.43
CA GLU A 151 -20.78 -10.91 -14.24
C GLU A 151 -20.85 -12.39 -13.80
N MET A 152 -20.83 -12.63 -12.49
CA MET A 152 -21.10 -13.95 -11.92
C MET A 152 -22.55 -14.29 -12.27
N PRO A 153 -22.82 -15.38 -13.02
CA PRO A 153 -24.19 -15.79 -13.27
C PRO A 153 -24.85 -16.03 -11.90
N GLU A 154 -25.92 -15.28 -11.63
CA GLU A 154 -26.65 -15.32 -10.37
C GLU A 154 -26.89 -16.78 -9.96
N MET A 155 -26.24 -17.22 -8.88
CA MET A 155 -26.52 -18.54 -8.33
C MET A 155 -28.03 -18.58 -7.99
N PRO A 156 -28.80 -19.52 -8.56
CA PRO A 156 -30.22 -19.60 -8.27
C PRO A 156 -30.37 -19.85 -6.78
N SER A 157 -30.91 -18.86 -6.07
CA SER A 157 -31.26 -18.98 -4.66
C SER A 157 -32.22 -20.16 -4.51
N ALA A 158 -31.72 -21.28 -4.00
CA ALA A 158 -32.54 -22.40 -3.57
C ALA A 158 -33.30 -21.99 -2.31
N THR A 159 -34.47 -21.37 -2.51
CA THR A 159 -35.46 -21.14 -1.46
C THR A 159 -36.10 -22.48 -1.06
N PRO A 160 -36.23 -22.79 0.25
CA PRO A 160 -36.86 -24.03 0.74
C PRO A 160 -38.36 -24.11 0.47
#